data_AF-A0A2H0HR87-F1
#
_entry.id   AF-A0A2H0HR87-F1
#
_cell.length_a   1.000
_cell.length_b   1.000
_cell.length_c   1.000
_cell.angle_alpha   90.00
_cell.angle_beta   90.00
_cell.angle_gamma   90.00
#
_symmetry.space_group_name_H-M   'P 1'
#
loop_
_entity.id
_entity.type
_entity.pdbx_description
1 polymer ?
#
loop_
_entity_poly.entity_id
_entity_poly.type
_entity_poly.pdbx_seq_one_letter_code
_entity_poly.pdbx_strand_id
1 'polypeptide(L)'
;MSHVRQPLGHESARGHVTGRAVYTDEQYPGVGLLSLYPVQAPHAHARILGIDGAAARAMPGVHAVLTPADIPGENNTGPILHDEPLIPLDVVQFYGQAVAWVVADSETQAQAAAAAVQVRYQPLPACLSIAQAIAEQAFHLPPATVTSGAVDTAMAQAPLRLTGELAIGGQDHFYLETHASWAQLDGEGIVQVTASTQHPSETQRMVAHVLGLPAHRVVCRSLRMGGGFGGKETQANSFAALAALAAQITGRPVRVKLPRSLDMQLTGKRHPFFARYQVGFDHDGHLLALNAELVADGGWSCDLSPPVLMRAMVHIDNAYFIPDVRITGLIAKTHLASNTAFRGFGGPQGMLVGEEVLERVARHLRLPPEQVRERNFYRPGQRPDRNTTPYGQVVVDNHLPELWTQLLAESDFAQRRKAVTQFNAVNAQRKRGLAITPVKFGISFNKTEYNQAGALLHIYTDGSVQLNHGGTEMGQGLHSKML
;
A
#
# COMPACT_ATOMS: atom_id res chain seq x y z
N MET A 1 21.93 -19.07 26.49
CA MET A 1 20.54 -18.88 26.99
C MET A 1 19.68 -18.49 25.79
N SER A 2 18.44 -18.97 25.68
CA SER A 2 17.58 -18.61 24.56
C SER A 2 17.06 -17.18 24.73
N HIS A 3 17.25 -16.33 23.72
CA HIS A 3 16.73 -14.98 23.66
C HIS A 3 15.30 -14.91 23.09
N VAL A 4 14.74 -16.06 22.67
CA VAL A 4 13.40 -16.14 22.09
C VAL A 4 12.35 -15.75 23.14
N ARG A 5 11.46 -14.81 22.79
CA ARG A 5 10.42 -14.20 23.65
C ARG A 5 10.93 -13.27 24.76
N GLN A 6 12.21 -12.88 24.75
CA GLN A 6 12.70 -11.84 25.67
C GLN A 6 12.48 -10.44 25.08
N PRO A 7 12.17 -9.43 25.92
CA PRO A 7 11.95 -8.06 25.47
C PRO A 7 13.29 -7.34 25.23
N LEU A 8 14.02 -7.78 24.20
CA LEU A 8 15.28 -7.17 23.81
C LEU A 8 15.05 -5.84 23.07
N GLY A 9 15.98 -4.90 23.22
CA GLY A 9 16.00 -3.67 22.43
C GLY A 9 16.31 -3.95 20.97
N HIS A 10 15.85 -3.07 20.08
CA HIS A 10 16.19 -3.13 18.65
C HIS A 10 17.71 -3.04 18.46
N GLU A 11 18.31 -3.86 17.59
CA GLU A 11 19.78 -3.93 17.42
C GLU A 11 20.41 -2.57 17.05
N SER A 12 19.78 -1.82 16.13
CA SER A 12 20.19 -0.47 15.73
C SER A 12 19.72 0.65 16.68
N ALA A 13 19.09 0.36 17.84
CA ALA A 13 18.50 1.39 18.70
C ALA A 13 19.51 2.48 19.12
N ARG A 14 20.73 2.08 19.50
CA ARG A 14 21.81 3.03 19.82
C ARG A 14 22.19 3.88 18.61
N GLY A 15 22.23 3.28 17.42
CA GLY A 15 22.49 3.99 16.17
C GLY A 15 21.43 5.04 15.86
N HIS A 16 20.15 4.72 16.10
CA HIS A 16 19.04 5.65 15.88
C HIS A 16 19.15 6.90 16.78
N VAL A 17 19.41 6.72 18.09
CA VAL A 17 19.45 7.85 19.04
C VAL A 17 20.75 8.66 18.97
N THR A 18 21.82 8.12 18.39
CA THR A 18 23.11 8.80 18.26
C THR A 18 23.35 9.39 16.86
N GLY A 19 22.44 9.16 15.90
CA GLY A 19 22.65 9.54 14.50
C GLY A 19 23.71 8.72 13.78
N ARG A 20 24.07 7.54 14.29
CA ARG A 20 25.06 6.62 13.67
C ARG A 20 24.42 5.57 12.75
N ALA A 21 23.10 5.41 12.81
CA ALA A 21 22.39 4.56 11.89
C ALA A 21 22.26 5.28 10.54
N VAL A 22 22.89 4.72 9.52
CA VAL A 22 22.95 5.28 8.17
C VAL A 22 21.71 4.86 7.36
N TYR A 23 21.09 5.80 6.64
CA TYR A 23 19.94 5.58 5.74
C TYR A 23 20.34 5.65 4.27
N THR A 24 19.41 5.48 3.31
CA THR A 24 19.77 5.32 1.89
C THR A 24 20.46 6.54 1.31
N ASP A 25 19.98 7.75 1.62
CA ASP A 25 20.58 9.02 1.16
C ASP A 25 21.89 9.39 1.90
N GLU A 26 22.45 8.48 2.70
CA GLU A 26 23.73 8.69 3.40
C GLU A 26 24.78 7.64 2.97
N GLN A 27 24.42 6.69 2.11
CA GLN A 27 25.25 5.55 1.70
C GLN A 27 26.01 5.76 0.37
N TYR A 28 25.87 6.92 -0.27
CA TYR A 28 26.44 7.18 -1.60
C TYR A 28 27.95 7.49 -1.58
N PRO A 29 28.66 7.35 -2.72
CA PRO A 29 30.01 7.85 -2.87
C PRO A 29 30.01 9.40 -2.80
N GLY A 30 30.82 9.98 -1.91
CA GLY A 30 30.81 11.43 -1.68
C GLY A 30 31.33 12.29 -2.85
N VAL A 31 32.01 11.72 -3.84
CA VAL A 31 32.64 12.46 -4.96
C VAL A 31 31.88 12.21 -6.25
N GLY A 32 31.54 13.29 -6.95
CA GLY A 32 30.97 13.23 -8.30
C GLY A 32 29.49 12.84 -8.39
N LEU A 33 28.78 12.74 -7.26
CA LEU A 33 27.36 12.41 -7.18
C LEU A 33 26.49 13.46 -7.89
N LEU A 34 25.62 13.02 -8.79
CA LEU A 34 24.59 13.83 -9.44
C LEU A 34 23.23 13.64 -8.78
N SER A 35 22.33 14.60 -8.96
CA SER A 35 20.95 14.56 -8.45
C SER A 35 19.94 14.66 -9.59
N LEU A 36 18.84 13.93 -9.42
CA LEU A 36 17.68 13.90 -10.30
C LEU A 36 16.55 14.80 -9.79
N TYR A 37 15.85 15.49 -10.69
CA TYR A 37 14.63 16.25 -10.37
C TYR A 37 13.58 16.13 -11.49
N PRO A 38 12.29 15.92 -11.17
CA PRO A 38 11.25 15.71 -12.19
C PRO A 38 10.80 17.01 -12.86
N VAL A 39 10.45 16.92 -14.15
CA VAL A 39 9.62 17.91 -14.86
C VAL A 39 8.17 17.47 -14.73
N GLN A 40 7.39 18.20 -13.94
CA GLN A 40 6.02 17.81 -13.57
C GLN A 40 4.97 18.39 -14.52
N ALA A 41 4.03 17.56 -14.94
CA ALA A 41 2.90 18.01 -15.74
C ALA A 41 1.87 18.79 -14.89
N PRO A 42 1.39 19.97 -15.35
CA PRO A 42 0.39 20.77 -14.64
C PRO A 42 -1.06 20.32 -14.93
N HIS A 43 -1.26 19.12 -15.47
CA HIS A 43 -2.56 18.61 -15.91
C HIS A 43 -2.87 17.25 -15.28
N ALA A 44 -4.13 16.99 -14.96
CA ALA A 44 -4.56 15.65 -14.53
C ALA A 44 -4.64 14.67 -15.70
N HIS A 45 -5.03 15.14 -16.89
CA HIS A 45 -5.08 14.32 -18.10
C HIS A 45 -4.76 15.21 -19.31
N ALA A 46 -3.75 14.85 -20.10
CA ALA A 46 -3.36 15.60 -21.29
C ALA A 46 -2.51 14.77 -22.25
N ARG A 47 -2.61 15.00 -23.57
CA ARG A 47 -1.61 14.50 -24.52
C ARG A 47 -0.34 15.32 -24.44
N ILE A 48 0.81 14.65 -24.56
CA ILE A 48 2.13 15.26 -24.65
C ILE A 48 2.42 15.49 -26.14
N LEU A 49 2.47 16.75 -26.57
CA LEU A 49 2.73 17.13 -27.96
C LEU A 49 4.22 17.30 -28.28
N GLY A 50 5.06 17.31 -27.24
CA GLY A 50 6.51 17.40 -27.36
C GLY A 50 7.16 17.99 -26.12
N ILE A 51 8.41 17.59 -25.89
CA ILE A 51 9.26 18.03 -24.79
C ILE A 51 10.51 18.67 -25.40
N ASP A 52 10.78 19.93 -25.07
CA ASP A 52 12.00 20.64 -25.43
C ASP A 52 12.83 20.94 -24.17
N GLY A 53 13.95 20.21 -24.05
CA GLY A 53 14.92 20.38 -22.97
C GLY A 53 16.15 21.21 -23.34
N ALA A 54 16.18 21.89 -24.50
CA ALA A 54 17.39 22.56 -24.99
C ALA A 54 17.89 23.64 -24.02
N ALA A 55 16.99 24.47 -23.49
CA ALA A 55 17.35 25.51 -22.52
C ALA A 55 17.92 24.90 -21.23
N ALA A 56 17.29 23.85 -20.71
CA ALA A 56 17.76 23.13 -19.53
C ALA A 56 19.16 22.52 -19.74
N ARG A 57 19.41 21.88 -20.89
CA ARG A 57 20.72 21.29 -21.23
C ARG A 57 21.85 22.32 -21.33
N ALA A 58 21.53 23.58 -21.65
CA ALA A 58 22.50 24.66 -21.70
C ALA A 58 22.84 25.27 -20.32
N MET A 59 22.09 24.92 -19.27
CA MET A 59 22.32 25.47 -17.93
C MET A 59 23.57 24.88 -17.26
N PRO A 60 24.35 25.68 -16.51
CA PRO A 60 25.54 25.18 -15.82
C PRO A 60 25.24 24.03 -14.85
N GLY A 61 26.03 22.96 -14.98
CA GLY A 61 25.96 21.78 -14.13
C GLY A 61 24.85 20.79 -14.47
N VAL A 62 24.13 20.97 -15.58
CA VAL A 62 23.20 19.99 -16.13
C VAL A 62 23.95 18.99 -17.00
N HIS A 63 23.70 17.70 -16.78
CA HIS A 63 24.36 16.58 -17.48
C HIS A 63 23.41 15.85 -18.43
N ALA A 64 22.11 15.80 -18.12
CA ALA A 64 21.12 15.17 -18.97
C ALA A 64 19.70 15.69 -18.71
N VAL A 65 18.83 15.54 -19.70
CA VAL A 65 17.37 15.63 -19.57
C VAL A 65 16.81 14.32 -20.12
N LEU A 66 16.38 13.45 -19.22
CA LEU A 66 15.88 12.12 -19.50
C LEU A 66 14.43 12.17 -19.97
N THR A 67 14.16 11.45 -21.04
CA THR A 67 12.88 11.30 -21.73
C THR A 67 12.65 9.81 -22.01
N PRO A 68 11.47 9.40 -22.49
CA PRO A 68 11.22 8.01 -22.86
C PRO A 68 12.22 7.47 -23.90
N ALA A 69 12.78 8.33 -24.75
CA ALA A 69 13.74 7.94 -25.79
C ALA A 69 15.11 7.53 -25.25
N ASP A 70 15.42 7.88 -24.00
CA ASP A 70 16.69 7.55 -23.36
C ASP A 70 16.69 6.14 -22.73
N ILE A 71 15.52 5.48 -22.64
CA ILE A 71 15.35 4.16 -22.03
C ILE A 71 15.79 3.08 -23.03
N PRO A 72 16.87 2.32 -22.77
CA PRO A 72 17.39 1.33 -23.72
C PRO A 72 16.62 0.00 -23.69
N GLY A 73 15.92 -0.30 -22.60
CA GLY A 73 15.11 -1.50 -22.43
C GLY A 73 13.61 -1.20 -22.46
N GLU A 74 12.86 -1.74 -21.50
CA GLU A 74 11.42 -1.57 -21.42
C GLU A 74 11.04 -0.33 -20.59
N ASN A 75 10.26 0.59 -21.18
CA ASN A 75 9.68 1.72 -20.46
C ASN A 75 8.43 1.30 -19.67
N ASN A 76 8.61 0.47 -18.64
CA ASN A 76 7.54 0.03 -17.76
C ASN A 76 8.08 -0.31 -16.36
N THR A 77 7.34 0.08 -15.32
CA THR A 77 7.58 -0.23 -13.92
C THR A 77 6.38 -0.83 -13.19
N GLY A 78 5.32 -1.17 -13.90
CA GLY A 78 4.13 -1.79 -13.32
C GLY A 78 4.44 -3.19 -12.77
N PRO A 79 4.10 -3.48 -11.49
CA PRO A 79 4.48 -4.73 -10.82
C PRO A 79 3.60 -5.93 -11.22
N ILE A 80 2.38 -5.69 -11.68
CA ILE A 80 1.41 -6.73 -12.07
C ILE A 80 1.05 -6.61 -13.55
N LEU A 81 0.55 -5.45 -13.95
CA LEU A 81 0.28 -5.13 -15.34
C LEU A 81 1.42 -4.28 -15.88
N HIS A 82 1.70 -4.40 -17.18
CA HIS A 82 2.67 -3.53 -17.86
C HIS A 82 1.98 -2.24 -18.32
N ASP A 83 1.37 -1.52 -17.37
CA ASP A 83 0.52 -0.35 -17.60
C ASP A 83 1.08 0.93 -16.96
N GLU A 84 2.31 0.89 -16.44
CA GLU A 84 2.94 2.01 -15.74
C GLU A 84 4.29 2.33 -16.37
N PRO A 85 4.35 3.19 -17.42
CA PRO A 85 5.62 3.66 -17.96
C PRO A 85 6.47 4.40 -16.93
N LEU A 86 7.79 4.16 -16.96
CA LEU A 86 8.76 4.88 -16.11
C LEU A 86 8.71 6.39 -16.37
N ILE A 87 8.69 6.75 -17.65
CA ILE A 87 8.48 8.12 -18.12
C ILE A 87 7.36 8.06 -19.18
N PRO A 88 6.25 8.80 -19.01
CA PRO A 88 5.11 8.74 -19.92
C PRO A 88 5.50 9.20 -21.33
N LEU A 89 5.05 8.45 -22.34
CA LEU A 89 5.32 8.75 -23.75
C LEU A 89 4.30 9.75 -24.32
N ASP A 90 3.02 9.36 -24.32
CA ASP A 90 2.00 10.07 -25.10
C ASP A 90 1.03 10.89 -24.24
N VAL A 91 0.80 10.46 -23.00
CA VAL A 91 -0.30 10.96 -22.17
C VAL A 91 0.13 11.13 -20.73
N VAL A 92 -0.17 12.30 -20.17
CA VAL A 92 -0.19 12.58 -18.74
C VAL A 92 -1.46 12.02 -18.15
N GLN A 93 -1.36 11.27 -17.07
CA GLN A 93 -2.43 10.51 -16.45
C GLN A 93 -2.78 10.98 -15.03
N PHE A 94 -1.99 11.86 -14.43
CA PHE A 94 -2.33 12.51 -13.16
C PHE A 94 -1.58 13.84 -12.98
N TYR A 95 -2.10 14.69 -12.10
CA TYR A 95 -1.50 16.00 -11.82
C TYR A 95 -0.13 15.84 -11.15
N GLY A 96 0.89 16.41 -11.77
CA GLY A 96 2.26 16.34 -11.28
C GLY A 96 3.06 15.13 -11.75
N GLN A 97 2.51 14.29 -12.63
CA GLN A 97 3.26 13.19 -13.23
C GLN A 97 4.56 13.70 -13.87
N ALA A 98 5.66 13.03 -13.58
CA ALA A 98 6.96 13.38 -14.12
C ALA A 98 7.04 12.96 -15.59
N VAL A 99 7.11 13.94 -16.51
CA VAL A 99 7.16 13.69 -17.98
C VAL A 99 8.59 13.67 -18.53
N ALA A 100 9.54 14.15 -17.73
CA ALA A 100 10.97 14.10 -17.99
C ALA A 100 11.71 14.24 -16.65
N TRP A 101 13.01 13.94 -16.63
CA TRP A 101 13.85 14.10 -15.43
C TRP A 101 15.15 14.80 -15.77
N VAL A 102 15.53 15.80 -15.00
CA VAL A 102 16.80 16.52 -15.16
C VAL A 102 17.86 15.91 -14.25
N VAL A 103 19.06 15.69 -14.79
CA VAL A 103 20.25 15.25 -14.04
C VAL A 103 21.22 16.43 -13.93
N ALA A 104 21.59 16.83 -12.72
CA ALA A 104 22.53 17.93 -12.49
C ALA A 104 23.48 17.68 -11.30
N ASP A 105 24.50 18.53 -11.14
CA ASP A 105 25.48 18.42 -10.04
C ASP A 105 24.86 18.57 -8.64
N SER A 106 23.68 19.19 -8.53
CA SER A 106 22.94 19.33 -7.27
C SER A 106 21.43 19.27 -7.49
N GLU A 107 20.68 18.93 -6.44
CA GLU A 107 19.21 18.95 -6.46
C GLU A 107 18.68 20.35 -6.83
N THR A 108 19.30 21.41 -6.31
CA THR A 108 18.93 22.80 -6.61
C THR A 108 19.13 23.17 -8.08
N GLN A 109 20.22 22.70 -8.70
CA GLN A 109 20.45 22.93 -10.13
C GLN A 109 19.50 22.09 -10.98
N ALA A 110 19.23 20.85 -10.60
CA ALA A 110 18.29 19.97 -11.29
C ALA A 110 16.87 20.57 -11.25
N GLN A 111 16.45 21.11 -10.10
CA GLN A 111 15.18 21.82 -9.95
C GLN A 111 15.09 23.06 -10.84
N ALA A 112 16.11 23.92 -10.82
CA ALA A 112 16.14 25.12 -11.63
C ALA A 112 16.07 24.79 -13.14
N ALA A 113 16.80 23.76 -13.57
CA ALA A 113 16.79 23.31 -14.95
C ALA A 113 15.51 22.57 -15.35
N ALA A 114 14.85 21.86 -14.42
CA ALA A 114 13.54 21.26 -14.67
C ALA A 114 12.48 22.33 -15.01
N ALA A 115 12.55 23.50 -14.38
CA ALA A 115 11.67 24.64 -14.69
C ALA A 115 11.95 25.27 -16.08
N ALA A 116 13.11 25.01 -16.67
CA ALA A 116 13.48 25.49 -18.01
C ALA A 116 13.08 24.53 -19.14
N VAL A 117 12.64 23.31 -18.81
CA VAL A 117 12.12 22.34 -19.80
C VAL A 117 10.74 22.79 -20.25
N GLN A 118 10.55 22.95 -21.56
CA GLN A 118 9.26 23.33 -22.14
C GLN A 118 8.51 22.07 -22.59
N VAL A 119 7.29 21.90 -22.11
CA VAL A 119 6.43 20.78 -22.53
C VAL A 119 5.12 21.33 -23.08
N ARG A 120 4.75 20.87 -24.27
CA ARG A 120 3.50 21.25 -24.92
C ARG A 120 2.44 20.19 -24.65
N TYR A 121 1.28 20.63 -24.19
CA TYR A 121 0.18 19.74 -23.82
C TYR A 121 -1.09 20.05 -24.60
N GLN A 122 -1.90 19.02 -24.82
CA GLN A 122 -3.31 19.16 -25.18
C GLN A 122 -4.16 18.57 -24.04
N PRO A 123 -4.80 19.40 -23.20
CA PRO A 123 -5.65 18.91 -22.11
C PRO A 123 -6.76 17.98 -22.59
N LEU A 124 -7.06 16.96 -21.77
CA LEU A 124 -8.10 15.97 -22.01
C LEU A 124 -9.08 15.94 -20.81
N PRO A 125 -10.33 15.46 -20.99
CA PRO A 125 -11.25 15.26 -19.87
C PRO A 125 -10.69 14.28 -18.83
N ALA A 126 -10.71 14.66 -17.56
CA ALA A 126 -10.18 13.84 -16.46
C ALA A 126 -11.31 13.26 -15.60
N CYS A 127 -11.22 11.96 -15.31
CA CYS A 127 -11.96 11.27 -14.25
C CYS A 127 -11.23 11.41 -12.90
N LEU A 128 -11.84 12.10 -11.92
CA LEU A 128 -11.17 12.46 -10.64
C LEU A 128 -11.85 11.90 -9.39
N SER A 129 -12.84 11.03 -9.53
CA SER A 129 -13.54 10.44 -8.39
C SER A 129 -14.07 9.05 -8.69
N ILE A 130 -14.23 8.23 -7.65
CA ILE A 130 -14.89 6.92 -7.75
C ILE A 130 -16.30 7.05 -8.34
N ALA A 131 -17.06 8.06 -7.92
CA ALA A 131 -18.42 8.28 -8.42
C ALA A 131 -18.45 8.52 -9.94
N GLN A 132 -17.50 9.31 -10.45
CA GLN A 132 -17.35 9.54 -11.89
C GLN A 132 -16.91 8.26 -12.61
N ALA A 133 -15.94 7.51 -12.06
CA ALA A 133 -15.49 6.25 -12.65
C ALA A 133 -16.63 5.21 -12.75
N ILE A 134 -17.50 5.13 -11.74
CA ILE A 134 -18.70 4.27 -11.78
C ILE A 134 -19.66 4.73 -12.89
N ALA A 135 -19.93 6.04 -13.00
CA ALA A 135 -20.84 6.57 -14.01
C ALA A 135 -20.33 6.34 -15.45
N GLU A 136 -19.02 6.45 -15.65
CA GLU A 136 -18.35 6.25 -16.95
C GLU A 136 -18.00 4.78 -17.23
N GLN A 137 -18.25 3.87 -16.28
CA GLN A 137 -17.79 2.47 -16.32
C GLN A 137 -16.27 2.35 -16.55
N ALA A 138 -15.50 3.29 -15.99
CA ALA A 138 -14.05 3.35 -16.11
C ALA A 138 -13.39 2.48 -15.03
N PHE A 139 -13.14 1.21 -15.35
CA PHE A 139 -12.49 0.25 -14.47
C PHE A 139 -11.23 -0.33 -15.10
N HIS A 140 -10.23 -0.65 -14.27
CA HIS A 140 -8.99 -1.26 -14.73
C HIS A 140 -9.15 -2.71 -15.20
N LEU A 141 -10.01 -3.47 -14.51
CA LEU A 141 -10.22 -4.91 -14.72
C LEU A 141 -11.71 -5.25 -14.63
N PRO A 142 -12.14 -6.40 -15.18
CA PRO A 142 -13.48 -6.93 -14.95
C PRO A 142 -13.78 -7.13 -13.46
N PRO A 143 -15.07 -7.13 -13.05
CA PRO A 143 -15.44 -7.30 -11.65
C PRO A 143 -14.97 -8.65 -11.09
N ALA A 144 -14.41 -8.64 -9.88
CA ALA A 144 -14.15 -9.85 -9.10
C ALA A 144 -15.37 -10.18 -8.22
N THR A 145 -15.68 -11.45 -8.00
CA THR A 145 -16.80 -11.86 -7.13
C THR A 145 -16.41 -12.97 -6.18
N VAL A 146 -16.76 -12.81 -4.90
CA VAL A 146 -16.72 -13.86 -3.87
C VAL A 146 -18.16 -14.20 -3.51
N THR A 147 -18.53 -15.48 -3.50
CA THR A 147 -19.90 -15.90 -3.16
C THR A 147 -19.89 -17.18 -2.33
N SER A 148 -20.74 -17.20 -1.30
CA SER A 148 -21.08 -18.38 -0.51
C SER A 148 -22.58 -18.42 -0.28
N GLY A 149 -23.20 -19.60 -0.38
CA GLY A 149 -24.63 -19.78 -0.16
C GLY A 149 -25.55 -19.22 -1.26
N ALA A 150 -26.84 -19.11 -0.95
CA ALA A 150 -27.94 -18.69 -1.82
C ALA A 150 -28.47 -17.28 -1.42
N VAL A 151 -27.64 -16.27 -1.65
CA VAL A 151 -27.85 -14.87 -1.20
C VAL A 151 -29.21 -14.29 -1.57
N ASP A 152 -29.67 -14.48 -2.81
CA ASP A 152 -30.92 -13.88 -3.26
C ASP A 152 -32.13 -14.46 -2.51
N THR A 153 -32.12 -15.79 -2.27
CA THR A 153 -33.14 -16.48 -1.48
C THR A 153 -33.09 -16.06 -0.02
N ALA A 154 -31.90 -16.06 0.59
CA ALA A 154 -31.73 -15.69 1.99
C ALA A 154 -32.12 -14.21 2.24
N MET A 155 -31.78 -13.31 1.32
CA MET A 155 -32.19 -11.91 1.36
C MET A 155 -33.71 -11.74 1.22
N ALA A 156 -34.35 -12.50 0.33
CA ALA A 156 -35.80 -12.46 0.16
C ALA A 156 -36.55 -12.94 1.42
N GLN A 157 -36.01 -13.97 2.09
CA GLN A 157 -36.58 -14.59 3.30
C GLN A 157 -36.21 -13.89 4.61
N ALA A 158 -35.20 -13.01 4.61
CA ALA A 158 -34.78 -12.29 5.80
C ALA A 158 -35.93 -11.45 6.42
N PRO A 159 -36.20 -11.58 7.73
CA PRO A 159 -37.28 -10.82 8.39
C PRO A 159 -37.10 -9.31 8.28
N LEU A 160 -35.87 -8.84 8.36
CA LEU A 160 -35.50 -7.43 8.27
C LEU A 160 -34.38 -7.25 7.24
N ARG A 161 -34.41 -6.10 6.56
CA ARG A 161 -33.42 -5.72 5.55
C ARG A 161 -33.02 -4.27 5.70
N LEU A 162 -31.74 -3.98 5.46
CA LEU A 162 -31.21 -2.63 5.36
C LEU A 162 -30.34 -2.49 4.12
N THR A 163 -30.30 -1.29 3.56
CA THR A 163 -29.33 -0.88 2.56
C THR A 163 -28.47 0.26 3.12
N GLY A 164 -27.25 0.39 2.60
CA GLY A 164 -26.35 1.47 2.99
C GLY A 164 -25.24 1.69 1.98
N GLU A 165 -24.62 2.86 2.12
CA GLU A 165 -23.43 3.24 1.39
C GLU A 165 -22.39 3.77 2.38
N LEU A 166 -21.11 3.54 2.10
CA LEU A 166 -20.00 4.00 2.92
C LEU A 166 -18.85 4.48 2.02
N ALA A 167 -18.39 5.70 2.23
CA ALA A 167 -17.17 6.23 1.63
C ALA A 167 -16.03 6.22 2.66
N ILE A 168 -14.87 5.70 2.26
CA ILE A 168 -13.67 5.55 3.08
C ILE A 168 -12.54 6.32 2.39
N GLY A 169 -11.98 7.31 3.07
CA GLY A 169 -10.88 8.12 2.54
C GLY A 169 -9.57 7.33 2.36
N GLY A 170 -8.68 7.87 1.54
CA GLY A 170 -7.31 7.36 1.40
C GLY A 170 -6.40 7.77 2.56
N GLN A 171 -5.15 7.34 2.51
CA GLN A 171 -4.15 7.62 3.54
C GLN A 171 -2.73 7.62 2.95
N ASP A 172 -1.96 8.68 3.25
CA ASP A 172 -0.54 8.75 2.92
C ASP A 172 0.31 8.00 3.94
N HIS A 173 1.34 7.27 3.50
CA HIS A 173 2.18 6.43 4.38
C HIS A 173 2.98 7.27 5.36
N PHE A 174 3.44 8.43 4.91
CA PHE A 174 4.23 9.36 5.70
C PHE A 174 5.42 8.71 6.43
N TYR A 175 6.07 7.72 5.80
CA TYR A 175 7.37 7.21 6.25
C TYR A 175 8.34 8.37 6.38
N LEU A 176 9.14 8.45 7.45
CA LEU A 176 9.94 9.64 7.74
C LEU A 176 11.07 9.86 6.73
N GLU A 177 11.73 8.77 6.30
CA GLU A 177 12.63 8.81 5.15
C GLU A 177 11.79 8.68 3.88
N THR A 178 11.77 9.70 3.03
CA THR A 178 11.10 9.68 1.71
C THR A 178 11.72 8.65 0.76
N HIS A 179 11.15 8.47 -0.43
CA HIS A 179 11.81 7.65 -1.46
C HIS A 179 13.20 8.20 -1.78
N ALA A 180 14.19 7.32 -1.61
CA ALA A 180 15.58 7.59 -1.87
C ALA A 180 16.22 6.37 -2.53
N SER A 181 16.98 6.62 -3.60
CA SER A 181 17.76 5.62 -4.31
C SER A 181 19.00 6.27 -4.88
N TRP A 182 20.10 5.53 -4.97
CA TRP A 182 21.26 5.93 -5.75
C TRP A 182 21.85 4.75 -6.48
N ALA A 183 22.48 5.02 -7.62
CA ALA A 183 23.08 4.01 -8.47
C ALA A 183 24.43 4.46 -9.01
N GLN A 184 25.28 3.48 -9.31
CA GLN A 184 26.55 3.65 -10.02
C GLN A 184 26.86 2.40 -10.82
N LEU A 185 27.75 2.50 -11.81
CA LEU A 185 28.35 1.35 -12.48
C LEU A 185 29.71 1.08 -11.84
N ASP A 186 30.04 -0.20 -11.61
CA ASP A 186 31.41 -0.58 -11.26
C ASP A 186 32.32 -0.68 -12.50
N GLY A 187 33.60 -1.02 -12.29
CA GLY A 187 34.59 -1.09 -13.37
C GLY A 187 34.29 -2.15 -14.45
N GLU A 188 33.44 -3.12 -14.15
CA GLU A 188 33.01 -4.17 -15.08
C GLU A 188 31.63 -3.86 -15.69
N GLY A 189 31.07 -2.70 -15.38
CA GLY A 189 29.75 -2.26 -15.83
C GLY A 189 28.58 -2.96 -15.14
N ILE A 190 28.77 -3.51 -13.93
CA ILE A 190 27.67 -3.98 -13.09
C ILE A 190 26.99 -2.78 -12.45
N VAL A 191 25.67 -2.72 -12.57
CA VAL A 191 24.86 -1.65 -11.99
C VAL A 191 24.66 -1.95 -10.51
N GLN A 192 25.23 -1.12 -9.65
CA GLN A 192 25.05 -1.18 -8.20
C GLN A 192 24.00 -0.15 -7.80
N VAL A 193 22.90 -0.62 -7.21
CA VAL A 193 21.80 0.22 -6.73
C VAL A 193 21.63 0.05 -5.23
N THR A 194 21.53 1.16 -4.51
CA THR A 194 21.06 1.16 -3.12
C THR A 194 19.73 1.90 -3.08
N ALA A 195 18.69 1.26 -2.56
CA ALA A 195 17.34 1.80 -2.57
C ALA A 195 16.67 1.63 -1.20
N SER A 196 15.90 2.65 -0.80
CA SER A 196 14.94 2.56 0.29
C SER A 196 13.72 1.77 -0.22
N THR A 197 13.82 0.45 -0.21
CA THR A 197 12.83 -0.49 -0.79
C THR A 197 12.58 -1.68 0.13
N GLN A 198 11.32 -2.13 0.17
CA GLN A 198 10.91 -3.37 0.85
C GLN A 198 11.18 -4.60 -0.01
N HIS A 199 11.34 -4.43 -1.33
CA HIS A 199 11.43 -5.54 -2.29
C HIS A 199 12.69 -5.44 -3.20
N PRO A 200 13.90 -5.64 -2.65
CA PRO A 200 15.14 -5.51 -3.41
C PRO A 200 15.21 -6.39 -4.67
N SER A 201 14.60 -7.58 -4.64
CA SER A 201 14.58 -8.50 -5.79
C SER A 201 13.75 -7.97 -6.96
N GLU A 202 12.59 -7.37 -6.70
CA GLU A 202 11.80 -6.74 -7.75
C GLU A 202 12.44 -5.45 -8.23
N THR A 203 13.01 -4.64 -7.32
CA THR A 203 13.78 -3.45 -7.69
C THR A 203 14.95 -3.79 -8.62
N GLN A 204 15.70 -4.87 -8.33
CA GLN A 204 16.76 -5.38 -9.22
C GLN A 204 16.22 -5.74 -10.60
N ARG A 205 15.13 -6.53 -10.66
CA ARG A 205 14.51 -6.93 -11.94
C ARG A 205 14.05 -5.72 -12.73
N MET A 206 13.46 -4.73 -12.06
CA MET A 206 12.92 -3.56 -12.73
C MET A 206 14.04 -2.70 -13.33
N VAL A 207 15.10 -2.45 -12.57
CA VAL A 207 16.30 -1.79 -13.08
C VAL A 207 16.86 -2.54 -14.29
N ALA A 208 16.96 -3.87 -14.20
CA ALA A 208 17.45 -4.69 -15.31
C ALA A 208 16.57 -4.56 -16.58
N HIS A 209 15.25 -4.60 -16.43
CA HIS A 209 14.31 -4.43 -17.55
C HIS A 209 14.42 -3.04 -18.20
N VAL A 210 14.44 -1.97 -17.42
CA VAL A 210 14.57 -0.59 -17.93
C VAL A 210 15.88 -0.40 -18.68
N LEU A 211 16.98 -1.00 -18.17
CA LEU A 211 18.30 -0.88 -18.79
C LEU A 211 18.55 -1.87 -19.93
N GLY A 212 17.63 -2.81 -20.19
CA GLY A 212 17.83 -3.86 -21.19
C GLY A 212 18.95 -4.83 -20.81
N LEU A 213 19.19 -5.03 -19.51
CA LEU A 213 20.26 -5.87 -18.98
C LEU A 213 19.71 -7.19 -18.42
N PRO A 214 20.49 -8.29 -18.43
CA PRO A 214 20.15 -9.47 -17.66
C PRO A 214 20.30 -9.19 -16.15
N ALA A 215 19.43 -9.78 -15.33
CA ALA A 215 19.34 -9.47 -13.89
C ALA A 215 20.65 -9.63 -13.11
N HIS A 216 21.54 -10.54 -13.51
CA HIS A 216 22.85 -10.74 -12.87
C HIS A 216 23.83 -9.56 -13.05
N ARG A 217 23.55 -8.64 -13.98
CA ARG A 217 24.31 -7.40 -14.19
C ARG A 217 23.85 -6.25 -13.31
N VAL A 218 22.87 -6.50 -12.43
CA VAL A 218 22.31 -5.52 -11.50
C VAL A 218 22.36 -6.08 -10.08
N VAL A 219 22.81 -5.29 -9.12
CA VAL A 219 22.81 -5.63 -7.69
C VAL A 219 22.02 -4.56 -6.94
N CYS A 220 20.98 -4.97 -6.22
CA CYS A 220 20.18 -4.08 -5.38
C CYS A 220 20.48 -4.33 -3.90
N ARG A 221 20.74 -3.27 -3.13
CA ARG A 221 20.99 -3.30 -1.68
C ARG A 221 19.96 -2.44 -0.96
N SER A 222 19.46 -2.94 0.17
CA SER A 222 18.59 -2.21 1.11
C SER A 222 19.07 -2.53 2.52
N LEU A 223 19.74 -1.56 3.16
CA LEU A 223 20.30 -1.75 4.51
C LEU A 223 19.21 -1.62 5.57
N ARG A 224 18.49 -0.50 5.53
CA ARG A 224 17.36 -0.14 6.39
C ARG A 224 16.54 0.95 5.73
N MET A 225 15.29 1.11 6.16
CA MET A 225 14.41 2.19 5.74
C MET A 225 13.93 3.00 6.94
N GLY A 226 13.79 4.31 6.79
CA GLY A 226 13.10 5.18 7.75
C GLY A 226 11.57 5.07 7.65
N GLY A 227 11.06 3.84 7.74
CA GLY A 227 9.67 3.47 7.49
C GLY A 227 9.39 3.10 6.02
N GLY A 228 8.37 2.25 5.83
CA GLY A 228 7.91 1.81 4.50
C GLY A 228 6.39 1.63 4.44
N PHE A 229 5.82 0.86 5.37
CA PHE A 229 4.37 0.70 5.55
C PHE A 229 3.59 0.22 4.30
N GLY A 230 4.25 -0.41 3.34
CA GLY A 230 3.70 -0.83 2.04
C GLY A 230 4.06 0.14 0.90
N GLY A 231 4.25 1.43 1.17
CA GLY A 231 4.52 2.42 0.14
C GLY A 231 5.88 2.26 -0.55
N LYS A 232 6.77 1.44 0.01
CA LYS A 232 8.06 1.07 -0.58
C LYS A 232 8.10 -0.38 -1.07
N GLU A 233 6.95 -1.02 -1.24
CA GLU A 233 6.84 -2.38 -1.79
C GLU A 233 7.15 -2.40 -3.29
N THR A 234 6.46 -1.58 -4.07
CA THR A 234 6.63 -1.48 -5.53
C THR A 234 7.06 -0.09 -5.99
N GLN A 235 6.56 0.97 -5.34
CA GLN A 235 6.78 2.36 -5.77
C GLN A 235 8.25 2.82 -5.69
N ALA A 236 9.12 2.10 -4.98
CA ALA A 236 10.55 2.38 -4.96
C ALA A 236 11.25 2.02 -6.30
N ASN A 237 10.64 1.15 -7.10
CA ASN A 237 11.23 0.62 -8.34
C ASN A 237 11.53 1.72 -9.36
N SER A 238 10.59 2.65 -9.59
CA SER A 238 10.75 3.74 -10.57
C SER A 238 11.93 4.64 -10.24
N PHE A 239 12.12 5.00 -8.97
CA PHE A 239 13.23 5.88 -8.57
C PHE A 239 14.58 5.19 -8.62
N ALA A 240 14.64 3.89 -8.31
CA ALA A 240 15.82 3.08 -8.49
C ALA A 240 16.20 2.93 -9.98
N ALA A 241 15.22 2.67 -10.85
CA ALA A 241 15.42 2.59 -12.29
C ALA A 241 15.89 3.92 -12.91
N LEU A 242 15.31 5.05 -12.49
CA LEU A 242 15.74 6.39 -12.91
C LEU A 242 17.19 6.70 -12.49
N ALA A 243 17.55 6.41 -11.24
CA ALA A 243 18.92 6.60 -10.77
C ALA A 243 19.91 5.76 -11.58
N ALA A 244 19.56 4.50 -11.87
CA ALA A 244 20.39 3.59 -12.65
C ALA A 244 20.52 4.01 -14.13
N LEU A 245 19.42 4.43 -14.75
CA LEU A 245 19.40 4.99 -16.11
C LEU A 245 20.30 6.22 -16.22
N ALA A 246 20.15 7.15 -15.29
CA ALA A 246 20.97 8.35 -15.24
C ALA A 246 22.46 8.03 -15.03
N ALA A 247 22.78 7.05 -14.18
CA ALA A 247 24.16 6.63 -13.95
C ALA A 247 24.78 6.00 -15.20
N GLN A 248 24.02 5.21 -15.96
CA GLN A 248 24.48 4.64 -17.22
C GLN A 248 24.75 5.70 -18.28
N ILE A 249 23.86 6.69 -18.40
CA ILE A 249 23.99 7.77 -19.40
C ILE A 249 25.16 8.71 -19.07
N THR A 250 25.34 9.05 -17.80
CA THR A 250 26.33 10.06 -17.38
C THR A 250 27.70 9.46 -17.03
N GLY A 251 27.78 8.14 -16.81
CA GLY A 251 28.98 7.48 -16.31
C GLY A 251 29.36 7.91 -14.88
N ARG A 252 28.45 8.54 -14.14
CA ARG A 252 28.67 9.08 -12.79
C ARG A 252 27.64 8.49 -11.81
N PRO A 253 27.94 8.40 -10.50
CA PRO A 253 26.94 8.06 -9.51
C PRO A 253 25.78 9.07 -9.53
N VAL A 254 24.54 8.59 -9.50
CA VAL A 254 23.35 9.45 -9.50
C VAL A 254 22.40 9.04 -8.38
N ARG A 255 21.83 10.02 -7.69
CA ARG A 255 20.76 9.82 -6.69
C ARG A 255 19.43 10.44 -7.10
N VAL A 256 18.37 9.83 -6.60
CA VAL A 256 17.04 10.42 -6.44
C VAL A 256 16.75 10.48 -4.95
N LYS A 257 16.36 11.66 -4.46
CA LYS A 257 15.78 11.84 -3.14
C LYS A 257 14.59 12.77 -3.30
N LEU A 258 13.40 12.31 -2.95
CA LEU A 258 12.22 13.15 -3.06
C LEU A 258 12.08 14.06 -1.83
N PRO A 259 11.92 15.38 -2.02
CA PRO A 259 11.28 16.23 -1.02
C PRO A 259 9.89 15.69 -0.67
N ARG A 260 9.43 15.89 0.57
CA ARG A 260 8.14 15.38 1.05
C ARG A 260 6.96 15.75 0.13
N SER A 261 6.94 16.96 -0.42
CA SER A 261 5.87 17.39 -1.31
C SER A 261 5.81 16.58 -2.61
N LEU A 262 6.99 16.24 -3.16
CA LEU A 262 7.08 15.40 -4.37
C LEU A 262 6.77 13.95 -4.07
N ASP A 263 7.24 13.44 -2.94
CA ASP A 263 6.95 12.09 -2.43
C ASP A 263 5.42 11.87 -2.35
N MET A 264 4.71 12.72 -1.60
CA MET A 264 3.25 12.65 -1.46
C MET A 264 2.47 12.89 -2.77
N GLN A 265 3.09 13.48 -3.79
CA GLN A 265 2.45 13.75 -5.07
C GLN A 265 2.66 12.64 -6.09
N LEU A 266 3.87 12.07 -6.14
CA LEU A 266 4.28 11.12 -7.15
C LEU A 266 3.99 9.67 -6.76
N THR A 267 3.94 9.35 -5.47
CA THR A 267 3.81 7.96 -5.02
C THR A 267 2.39 7.60 -4.62
N GLY A 268 2.07 6.32 -4.79
CA GLY A 268 0.81 5.76 -4.36
C GLY A 268 0.56 5.82 -2.86
N LYS A 269 -0.73 5.75 -2.51
CA LYS A 269 -1.26 5.83 -1.15
C LYS A 269 -2.16 4.64 -0.86
N ARG A 270 -2.78 4.61 0.31
CA ARG A 270 -3.91 3.69 0.57
C ARG A 270 -5.08 4.06 -0.33
N HIS A 271 -5.63 3.06 -1.01
CA HIS A 271 -6.87 3.14 -1.77
C HIS A 271 -8.03 3.70 -0.94
N PRO A 272 -8.63 4.83 -1.35
CA PRO A 272 -10.01 5.16 -1.01
C PRO A 272 -10.95 4.04 -1.47
N PHE A 273 -12.03 3.81 -0.71
CA PHE A 273 -13.06 2.82 -1.04
C PHE A 273 -14.43 3.48 -1.01
N PHE A 274 -15.29 3.04 -1.91
CA PHE A 274 -16.73 3.25 -1.83
C PHE A 274 -17.42 1.89 -1.77
N ALA A 275 -18.33 1.73 -0.82
CA ALA A 275 -19.07 0.49 -0.66
C ALA A 275 -20.58 0.75 -0.74
N ARG A 276 -21.30 -0.13 -1.43
CA ARG A 276 -22.76 -0.26 -1.33
C ARG A 276 -23.09 -1.63 -0.79
N TYR A 277 -24.09 -1.74 0.06
CA TYR A 277 -24.48 -3.03 0.59
C TYR A 277 -25.97 -3.12 0.88
N GLN A 278 -26.44 -4.37 0.88
CA GLN A 278 -27.73 -4.79 1.38
C GLN A 278 -27.49 -5.94 2.36
N VAL A 279 -28.10 -5.86 3.54
CA VAL A 279 -27.99 -6.88 4.59
C VAL A 279 -29.38 -7.37 5.00
N GLY A 280 -29.52 -8.68 5.13
CA GLY A 280 -30.68 -9.36 5.70
C GLY A 280 -30.34 -9.94 7.07
N PHE A 281 -31.21 -9.74 8.06
CA PHE A 281 -30.97 -10.14 9.45
C PHE A 281 -32.29 -10.44 10.19
N ASP A 282 -32.20 -11.13 11.32
CA ASP A 282 -33.34 -11.45 12.19
C ASP A 282 -33.55 -10.40 13.30
N HIS A 283 -34.60 -10.58 14.11
CA HIS A 283 -34.92 -9.69 15.24
C HIS A 283 -33.88 -9.73 16.38
N ASP A 284 -33.05 -10.78 16.43
CA ASP A 284 -31.95 -10.93 17.37
C ASP A 284 -30.63 -10.37 16.82
N GLY A 285 -30.63 -9.83 15.60
CA GLY A 285 -29.45 -9.25 14.97
C GLY A 285 -28.45 -10.29 14.45
N HIS A 286 -28.85 -11.55 14.25
CA HIS A 286 -28.03 -12.48 13.45
C HIS A 286 -28.10 -12.08 11.99
N LEU A 287 -26.93 -12.02 11.36
CA LEU A 287 -26.84 -11.82 9.92
C LEU A 287 -27.23 -13.12 9.20
N LEU A 288 -28.09 -12.97 8.19
CA LEU A 288 -28.57 -14.07 7.36
C LEU A 288 -27.98 -13.96 5.96
N ALA A 289 -27.97 -12.75 5.40
CA ALA A 289 -27.47 -12.51 4.05
C ALA A 289 -26.73 -11.17 3.94
N LEU A 290 -25.67 -11.12 3.12
CA LEU A 290 -24.99 -9.87 2.74
C LEU A 290 -24.75 -9.84 1.22
N ASN A 291 -25.20 -8.79 0.57
CA ASN A 291 -24.82 -8.47 -0.81
C ASN A 291 -24.08 -7.14 -0.79
N ALA A 292 -22.80 -7.11 -1.15
CA ALA A 292 -21.94 -5.93 -1.08
C ALA A 292 -21.18 -5.69 -2.38
N GLU A 293 -21.08 -4.43 -2.78
CA GLU A 293 -20.22 -3.95 -3.86
C GLU A 293 -19.12 -3.07 -3.24
N LEU A 294 -17.85 -3.37 -3.53
CA LEU A 294 -16.69 -2.61 -3.08
C LEU A 294 -15.97 -2.04 -4.31
N VAL A 295 -15.84 -0.71 -4.36
CA VAL A 295 -15.11 -0.01 -5.43
C VAL A 295 -13.88 0.66 -4.82
N ALA A 296 -12.69 0.17 -5.18
CA ALA A 296 -11.42 0.76 -4.78
C ALA A 296 -10.97 1.77 -5.84
N ASP A 297 -10.47 2.94 -5.42
CA ASP A 297 -9.80 3.87 -6.35
C ASP A 297 -8.37 3.41 -6.62
N GLY A 298 -8.13 2.86 -7.81
CA GLY A 298 -6.80 2.37 -8.22
C GLY A 298 -5.86 3.49 -8.65
N GLY A 299 -6.37 4.69 -8.97
CA GLY A 299 -5.58 5.69 -9.69
C GLY A 299 -5.41 5.32 -11.17
N TRP A 300 -4.36 5.84 -11.78
CA TRP A 300 -4.18 5.77 -13.23
C TRP A 300 -3.60 4.46 -13.79
N SER A 301 -2.81 3.73 -12.98
CA SER A 301 -2.29 2.38 -13.25
C SER A 301 -2.83 1.40 -12.21
N CYS A 302 -2.66 0.09 -12.43
CA CYS A 302 -3.14 -0.92 -11.50
C CYS A 302 -2.30 -1.06 -10.22
N ASP A 303 -0.97 -1.01 -10.33
CA ASP A 303 -0.04 -1.39 -9.25
C ASP A 303 -0.54 -2.65 -8.51
N LEU A 304 -0.68 -2.61 -7.18
CA LEU A 304 -1.15 -3.70 -6.32
C LEU A 304 -2.67 -3.61 -6.03
N SER A 305 -3.43 -2.83 -6.80
CA SER A 305 -4.88 -2.68 -6.62
C SER A 305 -5.64 -4.02 -6.64
N PRO A 306 -5.36 -4.98 -7.57
CA PRO A 306 -6.09 -6.25 -7.58
C PRO A 306 -5.97 -7.08 -6.29
N PRO A 307 -4.76 -7.36 -5.76
CA PRO A 307 -4.66 -8.09 -4.50
C PRO A 307 -5.13 -7.27 -3.28
N VAL A 308 -5.08 -5.93 -3.31
CA VAL A 308 -5.68 -5.07 -2.27
C VAL A 308 -7.20 -5.22 -2.24
N LEU A 309 -7.86 -5.14 -3.40
CA LEU A 309 -9.29 -5.33 -3.52
C LEU A 309 -9.70 -6.72 -3.05
N MET A 310 -9.01 -7.77 -3.53
CA MET A 310 -9.30 -9.14 -3.12
C MET A 310 -9.18 -9.33 -1.60
N ARG A 311 -8.15 -8.73 -0.98
CA ARG A 311 -8.00 -8.77 0.48
C ARG A 311 -9.13 -8.03 1.20
N ALA A 312 -9.60 -6.90 0.70
CA ALA A 312 -10.76 -6.21 1.26
C ALA A 312 -12.02 -7.08 1.19
N MET A 313 -12.28 -7.72 0.05
CA MET A 313 -13.44 -8.59 -0.15
C MET A 313 -13.46 -9.77 0.84
N VAL A 314 -12.32 -10.45 1.03
CA VAL A 314 -12.24 -11.60 1.94
C VAL A 314 -12.05 -11.24 3.42
N HIS A 315 -12.06 -9.95 3.77
CA HIS A 315 -12.03 -9.47 5.15
C HIS A 315 -13.28 -8.65 5.53
N ILE A 316 -14.27 -8.54 4.64
CA ILE A 316 -15.54 -7.86 4.94
C ILE A 316 -16.33 -8.59 6.05
N ASP A 317 -16.12 -9.89 6.18
CA ASP A 317 -16.66 -10.71 7.25
C ASP A 317 -16.08 -10.33 8.62
N ASN A 318 -14.85 -9.79 8.67
CA ASN A 318 -14.09 -9.59 9.89
C ASN A 318 -14.20 -10.84 10.80
N ALA A 319 -14.76 -10.74 12.00
CA ALA A 319 -14.94 -11.86 12.90
C ALA A 319 -16.32 -12.53 12.81
N TYR A 320 -17.15 -12.13 11.85
CA TYR A 320 -18.57 -12.43 11.80
C TYR A 320 -18.88 -13.54 10.79
N PHE A 321 -19.61 -14.55 11.25
CA PHE A 321 -20.21 -15.55 10.39
C PHE A 321 -21.43 -14.98 9.68
N ILE A 322 -21.37 -14.96 8.35
CA ILE A 322 -22.48 -14.56 7.46
C ILE A 322 -22.79 -15.78 6.57
N PRO A 323 -23.95 -16.43 6.73
CA PRO A 323 -24.24 -17.69 6.04
C PRO A 323 -24.21 -17.55 4.51
N ASP A 324 -24.96 -16.57 3.99
CA ASP A 324 -25.10 -16.32 2.57
C ASP A 324 -24.49 -14.96 2.23
N VAL A 325 -23.44 -14.93 1.40
CA VAL A 325 -22.75 -13.68 1.06
C VAL A 325 -22.36 -13.62 -0.41
N ARG A 326 -22.54 -12.44 -1.01
CA ARG A 326 -22.05 -12.08 -2.35
C ARG A 326 -21.30 -10.76 -2.22
N ILE A 327 -20.05 -10.74 -2.64
CA ILE A 327 -19.21 -9.55 -2.63
C ILE A 327 -18.69 -9.35 -4.05
N THR A 328 -18.99 -8.21 -4.64
CA THR A 328 -18.47 -7.79 -5.95
C THR A 328 -17.43 -6.70 -5.74
N GLY A 329 -16.26 -6.85 -6.35
CA GLY A 329 -15.15 -5.91 -6.27
C GLY A 329 -14.85 -5.27 -7.62
N LEU A 330 -14.63 -3.96 -7.62
CA LEU A 330 -14.27 -3.15 -8.78
C LEU A 330 -13.05 -2.27 -8.45
N ILE A 331 -12.23 -1.99 -9.45
CA ILE A 331 -11.08 -1.08 -9.34
C ILE A 331 -11.32 0.08 -10.29
N ALA A 332 -11.72 1.23 -9.74
CA ALA A 332 -11.94 2.46 -10.50
C ALA A 332 -10.62 2.94 -11.11
N LYS A 333 -10.66 3.30 -12.39
CA LYS A 333 -9.57 3.97 -13.09
C LYS A 333 -9.81 5.48 -13.04
N THR A 334 -8.92 6.19 -12.37
CA THR A 334 -9.00 7.65 -12.18
C THR A 334 -7.70 8.31 -12.62
N HIS A 335 -7.72 9.62 -12.85
CA HIS A 335 -6.54 10.41 -13.23
C HIS A 335 -5.85 10.98 -11.99
N LEU A 336 -5.61 10.08 -11.03
CA LEU A 336 -4.89 10.32 -9.78
C LEU A 336 -3.66 9.39 -9.75
N ALA A 337 -2.66 9.74 -8.93
CA ALA A 337 -1.50 8.86 -8.71
C ALA A 337 -1.96 7.45 -8.32
N SER A 338 -1.29 6.43 -8.87
CA SER A 338 -1.66 5.02 -8.68
C SER A 338 -1.58 4.63 -7.21
N ASN A 339 -2.66 4.13 -6.62
CA ASN A 339 -2.65 3.71 -5.22
C ASN A 339 -1.98 2.34 -5.07
N THR A 340 -1.37 2.10 -3.92
CA THR A 340 -0.50 0.94 -3.68
C THR A 340 -0.76 0.27 -2.34
N ALA A 341 0.09 -0.68 -1.95
CA ALA A 341 0.10 -1.30 -0.65
C ALA A 341 0.16 -0.26 0.48
N PHE A 342 -0.71 -0.37 1.47
CA PHE A 342 -0.56 0.27 2.77
C PHE A 342 -0.82 -0.78 3.84
N ARG A 343 -0.08 -0.78 4.97
CA ARG A 343 -0.33 -1.62 6.15
C ARG A 343 -1.82 -1.96 6.37
N GLY A 344 -2.13 -3.26 6.31
CA GLY A 344 -3.47 -3.83 6.34
C GLY A 344 -3.99 -4.27 4.95
N PHE A 345 -3.54 -3.59 3.88
CA PHE A 345 -3.64 -4.02 2.48
C PHE A 345 -5.08 -4.31 2.05
N GLY A 346 -5.99 -3.33 2.15
CA GLY A 346 -7.42 -3.51 1.84
C GLY A 346 -8.24 -4.10 2.99
N GLY A 347 -7.62 -4.90 3.88
CA GLY A 347 -8.27 -5.48 5.05
C GLY A 347 -8.99 -4.44 5.93
N PRO A 348 -8.36 -3.32 6.32
CA PRO A 348 -9.03 -2.26 7.07
C PRO A 348 -10.28 -1.71 6.38
N GLN A 349 -10.24 -1.52 5.06
CA GLN A 349 -11.39 -1.03 4.31
C GLN A 349 -12.53 -2.05 4.29
N GLY A 350 -12.22 -3.33 4.03
CA GLY A 350 -13.20 -4.42 4.07
C GLY A 350 -13.85 -4.56 5.45
N MET A 351 -13.04 -4.66 6.51
CA MET A 351 -13.52 -4.79 7.88
C MET A 351 -14.37 -3.58 8.31
N LEU A 352 -14.03 -2.36 7.88
CA LEU A 352 -14.83 -1.18 8.20
C LEU A 352 -16.24 -1.25 7.59
N VAL A 353 -16.40 -1.82 6.39
CA VAL A 353 -17.72 -2.06 5.80
C VAL A 353 -18.50 -3.09 6.63
N GLY A 354 -17.86 -4.19 7.03
CA GLY A 354 -18.48 -5.18 7.92
C GLY A 354 -18.91 -4.58 9.26
N GLU A 355 -18.08 -3.74 9.88
CA GLU A 355 -18.42 -3.02 11.11
C GLU A 355 -19.58 -2.04 10.94
N GLU A 356 -19.63 -1.31 9.82
CA GLU A 356 -20.74 -0.40 9.51
C GLU A 356 -22.06 -1.17 9.36
N VAL A 357 -22.03 -2.35 8.72
CA VAL A 357 -23.20 -3.24 8.62
C VAL A 357 -23.70 -3.63 10.02
N LEU A 358 -22.84 -4.17 10.87
CA LEU A 358 -23.18 -4.61 12.23
C LEU A 358 -23.69 -3.45 13.09
N GLU A 359 -23.05 -2.29 13.00
CA GLU A 359 -23.43 -1.09 13.74
C GLU A 359 -24.81 -0.58 13.31
N ARG A 360 -25.14 -0.58 12.02
CA ARG A 360 -26.48 -0.22 11.53
C ARG A 360 -27.56 -1.20 11.95
N VAL A 361 -27.28 -2.50 11.90
CA VAL A 361 -28.19 -3.53 12.40
C VAL A 361 -28.48 -3.32 13.88
N ALA A 362 -27.44 -3.12 14.70
CA ALA A 362 -27.61 -2.86 16.13
C ALA A 362 -28.44 -1.61 16.41
N ARG A 363 -28.20 -0.50 15.69
CA ARG A 363 -28.98 0.74 15.82
C ARG A 363 -30.42 0.57 15.41
N HIS A 364 -30.69 -0.15 14.31
CA HIS A 364 -32.04 -0.42 13.83
C HIS A 364 -32.85 -1.21 14.87
N LEU A 365 -32.24 -2.25 15.46
CA LEU A 365 -32.86 -3.08 16.50
C LEU A 365 -32.84 -2.42 17.89
N ARG A 366 -32.14 -1.29 18.05
CA ARG A 366 -31.88 -0.62 19.34
C ARG A 366 -31.22 -1.56 20.36
N LEU A 367 -30.37 -2.46 19.88
CA LEU A 367 -29.60 -3.40 20.69
C LEU A 367 -28.19 -2.84 20.98
N PRO A 368 -27.56 -3.26 22.10
CA PRO A 368 -26.17 -2.92 22.36
C PRO A 368 -25.25 -3.48 21.25
N PRO A 369 -24.44 -2.65 20.55
CA PRO A 369 -23.67 -3.11 19.40
C PRO A 369 -22.66 -4.22 19.69
N GLU A 370 -22.11 -4.28 20.89
CA GLU A 370 -21.20 -5.35 21.35
C GLU A 370 -21.90 -6.71 21.42
N GLN A 371 -23.20 -6.76 21.76
CA GLN A 371 -23.96 -8.01 21.83
C GLN A 371 -24.30 -8.52 20.43
N VAL A 372 -24.67 -7.62 19.52
CA VAL A 372 -24.93 -7.98 18.11
C VAL A 372 -23.66 -8.52 17.45
N ARG A 373 -22.50 -7.92 17.72
CA ARG A 373 -21.20 -8.45 17.26
C ARG A 373 -20.97 -9.87 17.78
N GLU A 374 -21.12 -10.09 19.09
CA GLU A 374 -20.85 -11.39 19.72
C GLU A 374 -21.77 -12.53 19.23
N ARG A 375 -23.04 -12.22 18.94
CA ARG A 375 -24.01 -13.16 18.33
C ARG A 375 -23.58 -13.66 16.96
N ASN A 376 -22.82 -12.82 16.25
CA ASN A 376 -22.36 -13.11 14.90
C ASN A 376 -20.95 -13.69 14.85
N PHE A 377 -20.22 -13.84 15.95
CA PHE A 377 -18.87 -14.43 15.87
C PHE A 377 -18.85 -15.81 15.24
N TYR A 378 -17.76 -16.12 14.52
CA TYR A 378 -17.43 -17.49 14.15
C TYR A 378 -17.37 -18.38 15.41
N ARG A 379 -18.04 -19.52 15.40
CA ARG A 379 -18.11 -20.48 16.52
C ARG A 379 -18.02 -21.92 16.01
N PRO A 380 -16.90 -22.62 16.24
CA PRO A 380 -16.80 -24.03 15.91
C PRO A 380 -17.69 -24.87 16.84
N GLY A 381 -18.15 -26.02 16.36
CA GLY A 381 -18.84 -27.02 17.19
C GLY A 381 -20.32 -26.74 17.46
N GLN A 382 -20.92 -25.79 16.74
CA GLN A 382 -22.37 -25.59 16.72
C GLN A 382 -23.03 -26.49 15.65
N ARG A 383 -24.36 -26.64 15.71
CA ARG A 383 -25.17 -27.29 14.66
C ARG A 383 -26.29 -26.34 14.21
N PRO A 384 -26.23 -25.77 12.98
CA PRO A 384 -25.16 -25.92 11.99
C PRO A 384 -23.83 -25.31 12.46
N ASP A 385 -22.71 -25.80 11.90
CA ASP A 385 -21.38 -25.25 12.22
C ASP A 385 -21.24 -23.85 11.63
N ARG A 386 -20.66 -22.93 12.39
CA ARG A 386 -20.59 -21.49 12.07
C ARG A 386 -19.15 -21.00 12.04
N ASN A 387 -18.26 -21.74 11.38
CA ASN A 387 -16.82 -21.52 11.39
C ASN A 387 -16.17 -21.49 9.99
N THR A 388 -16.94 -21.57 8.91
CA THR A 388 -16.41 -21.48 7.54
C THR A 388 -16.58 -20.07 6.99
N THR A 389 -15.49 -19.50 6.51
CA THR A 389 -15.45 -18.16 5.90
C THR A 389 -16.14 -18.13 4.52
N PRO A 390 -16.48 -16.93 4.00
CA PRO A 390 -17.06 -16.76 2.67
C PRO A 390 -16.25 -17.37 1.50
N TYR A 391 -14.96 -17.59 1.72
CA TYR A 391 -14.02 -18.14 0.74
C TYR A 391 -13.62 -19.59 1.05
N GLY A 392 -14.40 -20.28 1.89
CA GLY A 392 -14.30 -21.73 2.14
C GLY A 392 -13.24 -22.15 3.15
N GLN A 393 -12.48 -21.21 3.73
CA GLN A 393 -11.52 -21.55 4.78
C GLN A 393 -12.23 -21.73 6.12
N VAL A 394 -11.96 -22.85 6.80
CA VAL A 394 -12.41 -23.10 8.17
C VAL A 394 -11.56 -22.29 9.16
N VAL A 395 -12.21 -21.56 10.06
CA VAL A 395 -11.58 -20.84 11.16
C VAL A 395 -11.27 -21.82 12.29
N VAL A 396 -9.98 -22.13 12.47
CA VAL A 396 -9.45 -22.96 13.54
C VAL A 396 -8.77 -22.09 14.61
N ASP A 397 -8.53 -22.66 15.80
CA ASP A 397 -7.85 -21.99 16.92
C ASP A 397 -8.43 -20.59 17.26
N ASN A 398 -9.76 -20.51 17.27
CA ASN A 398 -10.48 -19.25 17.45
C ASN A 398 -10.55 -18.82 18.93
N HIS A 399 -9.55 -18.07 19.39
CA HIS A 399 -9.49 -17.49 20.73
C HIS A 399 -10.32 -16.20 20.90
N LEU A 400 -11.01 -15.73 19.87
CA LEU A 400 -11.71 -14.45 19.93
C LEU A 400 -12.77 -14.38 21.05
N PRO A 401 -13.63 -15.40 21.30
CA PRO A 401 -14.62 -15.31 22.36
C PRO A 401 -14.00 -15.15 23.76
N GLU A 402 -12.87 -15.81 24.00
CA GLU A 402 -12.11 -15.74 25.25
C GLU A 402 -11.50 -14.35 25.44
N LEU A 403 -10.80 -13.86 24.40
CA LEU A 403 -10.19 -12.52 24.38
C LEU A 403 -11.24 -11.42 24.53
N TRP A 404 -12.40 -11.56 23.86
CA TRP A 404 -13.50 -10.62 23.94
C TRP A 404 -14.03 -10.50 25.37
N THR A 405 -14.27 -11.64 26.03
CA THR A 405 -14.76 -11.69 27.41
C THR A 405 -13.74 -11.07 28.37
N GLN A 406 -12.46 -11.43 28.21
CA GLN A 406 -11.38 -10.87 29.02
C GLN A 406 -11.27 -9.35 28.86
N LEU A 407 -11.26 -8.85 27.62
CA LEU A 407 -11.16 -7.41 27.34
C LEU A 407 -12.36 -6.62 27.87
N LEU A 408 -13.59 -7.17 27.79
CA LEU A 408 -14.77 -6.53 28.38
C LEU A 408 -14.62 -6.37 29.91
N ALA A 409 -14.05 -7.37 30.58
CA ALA A 409 -13.81 -7.35 32.01
C ALA A 409 -12.67 -6.40 32.40
N GLU A 410 -11.46 -6.60 31.84
CA GLU A 410 -10.26 -5.82 32.20
C GLU A 410 -10.36 -4.34 31.84
N SER A 411 -11.20 -3.99 30.87
CA SER A 411 -11.42 -2.60 30.48
C SER A 411 -12.56 -1.91 31.23
N ASP A 412 -13.21 -2.58 32.20
CA ASP A 412 -14.40 -2.13 32.92
C ASP A 412 -15.53 -1.65 31.98
N PHE A 413 -15.73 -2.37 30.87
CA PHE A 413 -16.51 -1.87 29.74
C PHE A 413 -17.95 -1.50 30.14
N ALA A 414 -18.60 -2.36 30.93
CA ALA A 414 -19.97 -2.13 31.40
C ALA A 414 -20.09 -0.91 32.34
N GLN A 415 -19.12 -0.72 33.24
CA GLN A 415 -19.11 0.44 34.13
C GLN A 415 -18.86 1.74 33.36
N ARG A 416 -17.88 1.73 32.44
CA ARG A 416 -17.58 2.88 31.59
C ARG A 416 -18.74 3.24 30.67
N ARG A 417 -19.49 2.26 30.17
CA ARG A 417 -20.72 2.50 29.39
C ARG A 417 -21.79 3.23 30.19
N LYS A 418 -22.01 2.84 31.45
CA LYS A 418 -22.92 3.56 32.36
C LYS A 418 -22.45 5.00 32.59
N ALA A 419 -21.16 5.19 32.85
CA ALA A 419 -20.58 6.52 33.04
C ALA A 419 -20.69 7.40 31.79
N VAL A 420 -20.50 6.85 30.59
CA VAL A 420 -20.71 7.55 29.31
C VAL A 420 -22.17 7.98 29.15
N THR A 421 -23.12 7.10 29.48
CA THR A 421 -24.56 7.40 29.40
C THR A 421 -24.93 8.54 30.35
N GLN A 422 -24.48 8.48 31.60
CA GLN A 422 -24.69 9.53 32.61
C GLN A 422 -24.07 10.86 32.17
N PHE A 423 -22.82 10.84 31.67
CA PHE A 423 -22.16 12.02 31.14
C PHE A 423 -22.97 12.65 30.00
N ASN A 424 -23.43 11.83 29.04
CA ASN A 424 -24.19 12.30 27.90
C ASN A 424 -25.57 12.84 28.25
N ALA A 425 -26.20 12.36 29.33
CA ALA A 425 -27.51 12.85 29.77
C ALA A 425 -27.45 14.28 30.32
N VAL A 426 -26.35 14.67 30.97
CA VAL A 426 -26.21 15.99 31.62
C VAL A 426 -25.38 17.00 30.81
N ASN A 427 -24.68 16.56 29.76
CA ASN A 427 -23.87 17.43 28.90
C ASN A 427 -24.53 17.61 27.52
N ALA A 428 -25.07 18.79 27.25
CA ALA A 428 -25.71 19.09 25.95
C ALA A 428 -24.69 19.24 24.81
N GLN A 429 -23.56 19.90 25.07
CA GLN A 429 -22.57 20.30 24.04
C GLN A 429 -21.38 19.34 23.90
N ARG A 430 -21.21 18.40 24.83
CA ARG A 430 -20.11 17.42 24.80
C ARG A 430 -20.69 16.04 24.99
N LYS A 431 -20.32 15.11 24.13
CA LYS A 431 -20.70 13.71 24.22
C LYS A 431 -19.45 12.83 24.27
N ARG A 432 -19.57 11.68 24.91
CA ARG A 432 -18.58 10.60 24.90
C ARG A 432 -19.14 9.40 24.14
N GLY A 433 -18.26 8.68 23.46
CA GLY A 433 -18.53 7.39 22.85
C GLY A 433 -17.64 6.31 23.45
N LEU A 434 -18.12 5.07 23.43
CA LEU A 434 -17.35 3.90 23.83
C LEU A 434 -17.70 2.76 22.87
N ALA A 435 -16.67 2.12 22.32
CA ALA A 435 -16.80 1.02 21.39
C ALA A 435 -15.77 -0.07 21.69
N ILE A 436 -16.08 -1.29 21.27
CA ILE A 436 -15.20 -2.45 21.27
C ILE A 436 -15.47 -3.20 19.96
N THR A 437 -14.40 -3.64 19.30
CA THR A 437 -14.45 -4.18 17.94
C THR A 437 -13.49 -5.36 17.83
N PRO A 438 -13.91 -6.52 17.30
CA PRO A 438 -13.04 -7.66 17.09
C PRO A 438 -12.18 -7.47 15.84
N VAL A 439 -11.13 -8.28 15.69
CA VAL A 439 -10.37 -8.38 14.44
C VAL A 439 -10.01 -9.84 14.18
N LYS A 440 -10.37 -10.35 13.01
CA LYS A 440 -9.75 -11.52 12.37
C LYS A 440 -8.96 -11.04 11.16
N PHE A 441 -7.67 -11.35 11.10
CA PHE A 441 -6.81 -10.93 9.98
C PHE A 441 -6.04 -12.12 9.42
N GLY A 442 -6.24 -12.42 8.13
CA GLY A 442 -5.57 -13.52 7.44
C GLY A 442 -4.08 -13.22 7.23
N ILE A 443 -3.22 -14.12 7.69
CA ILE A 443 -1.76 -14.05 7.49
C ILE A 443 -1.38 -14.90 6.27
N SER A 444 -0.37 -14.43 5.52
CA SER A 444 0.16 -14.94 4.24
C SER A 444 -0.20 -14.06 3.04
N PHE A 445 0.62 -14.13 2.01
CA PHE A 445 0.32 -13.58 0.69
C PHE A 445 -0.77 -14.41 0.02
N ASN A 446 -1.73 -13.74 -0.64
CA ASN A 446 -2.83 -14.41 -1.35
C ASN A 446 -2.33 -15.30 -2.49
N LYS A 447 -1.18 -14.95 -3.07
CA LYS A 447 -0.48 -15.76 -4.06
C LYS A 447 0.52 -16.66 -3.35
N THR A 448 0.26 -17.97 -3.37
CA THR A 448 0.95 -18.97 -2.54
C THR A 448 2.45 -18.98 -2.75
N GLU A 449 2.92 -18.76 -3.98
CA GLU A 449 4.33 -18.77 -4.33
C GLU A 449 5.13 -17.65 -3.65
N TYR A 450 4.50 -16.56 -3.19
CA TYR A 450 5.22 -15.51 -2.44
C TYR A 450 5.51 -15.89 -0.98
N ASN A 451 4.94 -16.98 -0.48
CA ASN A 451 5.19 -17.45 0.89
C ASN A 451 6.46 -18.32 0.94
N GLN A 452 7.59 -17.73 0.53
CA GLN A 452 8.92 -18.35 0.54
C GLN A 452 9.96 -17.39 1.11
N ALA A 453 11.05 -17.93 1.66
CA ALA A 453 12.14 -17.14 2.22
C ALA A 453 13.47 -17.89 2.09
N GLY A 454 14.57 -17.13 1.98
CA GLY A 454 15.93 -17.66 1.94
C GLY A 454 16.85 -16.91 2.90
N ALA A 455 17.89 -17.58 3.35
CA ALA A 455 18.95 -17.03 4.19
C ALA A 455 20.32 -17.61 3.80
N LEU A 456 21.37 -16.84 4.00
CA LEU A 456 22.77 -17.21 3.79
C LEU A 456 23.55 -16.96 5.09
N LEU A 457 24.24 -17.98 5.57
CA LEU A 457 25.04 -17.93 6.79
C LEU A 457 26.51 -18.15 6.48
N HIS A 458 27.37 -17.29 7.00
CA HIS A 458 28.81 -17.46 7.00
C HIS A 458 29.32 -17.59 8.44
N ILE A 459 30.14 -18.61 8.69
CA ILE A 459 30.86 -18.79 9.96
C ILE A 459 32.34 -18.56 9.65
N TYR A 460 32.90 -17.51 10.21
CA TYR A 460 34.30 -17.16 10.01
C TYR A 460 35.21 -18.00 10.92
N THR A 461 36.52 -18.00 10.62
CA THR A 461 37.53 -18.78 11.34
C THR A 461 37.75 -18.30 12.78
N ASP A 462 37.32 -17.09 13.12
CA ASP A 462 37.31 -16.55 14.49
C ASP A 462 36.04 -16.93 15.29
N GLY A 463 35.11 -17.66 14.66
CA GLY A 463 33.84 -18.06 15.24
C GLY A 463 32.73 -17.02 15.12
N SER A 464 32.99 -15.85 14.53
CA SER A 464 31.95 -14.86 14.25
C SER A 464 31.00 -15.34 13.15
N VAL A 465 29.75 -14.88 13.22
CA VAL A 465 28.67 -15.32 12.32
C VAL A 465 28.10 -14.11 11.59
N GLN A 466 28.03 -14.19 10.26
CA GLN A 466 27.30 -13.24 9.42
C GLN A 466 26.07 -13.91 8.83
N LEU A 467 24.91 -13.31 9.07
CA LEU A 467 23.61 -13.73 8.56
C LEU A 467 23.09 -12.72 7.54
N ASN A 468 22.67 -13.22 6.37
CA ASN A 468 21.91 -12.48 5.38
C ASN A 468 20.57 -13.19 5.15
N HIS A 469 19.49 -12.45 4.89
CA HIS A 469 18.18 -13.02 4.57
C HIS A 469 17.41 -12.11 3.61
N GLY A 470 16.37 -12.64 2.96
CA GLY A 470 15.58 -11.88 1.98
C GLY A 470 14.71 -10.74 2.56
N GLY A 471 14.47 -10.73 3.87
CA GLY A 471 13.69 -9.67 4.52
C GLY A 471 14.48 -8.37 4.73
N THR A 472 13.76 -7.25 4.85
CA THR A 472 14.34 -5.90 4.99
C THR A 472 13.93 -5.22 6.31
N GLU A 473 14.81 -4.43 6.91
CA GLU A 473 14.53 -3.67 8.14
C GLU A 473 13.90 -2.30 7.84
N MET A 474 12.74 -2.04 8.43
CA MET A 474 12.00 -0.77 8.30
C MET A 474 11.47 -0.26 9.66
N GLY A 475 12.06 -0.75 10.76
CA GLY A 475 11.72 -0.39 12.15
C GLY A 475 10.89 -1.44 12.89
N GLN A 476 10.51 -2.54 12.25
CA GLN A 476 9.77 -3.66 12.85
C GLN A 476 10.65 -4.64 13.64
N GLY A 477 11.97 -4.41 13.65
CA GLY A 477 12.95 -5.23 14.35
C GLY A 477 13.05 -6.62 13.73
N LEU A 478 12.98 -6.72 12.40
CA LEU A 478 13.12 -7.99 11.71
C LEU A 478 14.52 -8.55 11.93
N HIS A 479 15.56 -7.72 11.75
CA HIS A 479 16.94 -8.17 11.96
C HIS A 479 17.16 -8.59 13.42
N SER A 480 16.57 -7.87 14.38
CA SER A 480 16.63 -8.22 15.80
C SER A 480 15.95 -9.55 16.15
N LYS A 481 14.96 -9.99 15.37
CA LYS A 481 14.29 -11.29 15.55
C LYS A 481 15.06 -12.45 14.93
N MET A 482 15.95 -12.16 13.98
CA MET A 482 16.74 -13.16 13.26
C MET A 482 18.07 -13.45 13.96
N LEU A 483 18.53 -12.53 14.81
CA LEU A 483 19.59 -12.72 15.81
C LEU A 483 19.05 -13.52 17.01
#